data_AF-A0A350XSF2-F1
#
_entry.id   AF-A0A350XSF2-F1
#
_cell.length_a   1.000
_cell.length_b   1.000
_cell.length_c   1.000
_cell.angle_alpha   90.00
_cell.angle_beta   90.00
_cell.angle_gamma   90.00
#
_symmetry.space_group_name_H-M   'P 1'
#
loop_
_entity.id
_entity.type
_entity.pdbx_description
1 polymer ?
#
loop_
_entity_poly.entity_id
_entity_poly.type
_entity_poly.pdbx_seq_one_letter_code
_entity_poly.pdbx_strand_id
1 'polypeptide(L)' 'MSVNGPVSVARSLGGGAPVAERSVGLPVFELEGLAVEYGSFRAVDDIDLTIGANEITAFIGPSGCGKTTVLRCLNR' A
#
# COMPACT_ATOMS: atom_id res chain seq x y z
N MET A 1 -14.04 -4.73 16.27
CA MET A 1 -14.37 -4.31 14.89
C MET A 1 -13.10 -4.42 14.06
N SER A 2 -12.90 -5.55 13.38
CA SER A 2 -11.81 -5.70 12.40
C SER A 2 -12.27 -4.99 11.13
N VAL A 3 -11.65 -3.84 10.81
CA VAL A 3 -11.90 -3.13 9.55
C VAL A 3 -10.99 -3.72 8.46
N ASN A 4 -11.21 -5.00 8.17
CA ASN A 4 -10.61 -5.70 7.03
C ASN A 4 -11.31 -5.27 5.73
N GLY A 5 -11.33 -3.97 5.46
CA GLY A 5 -11.67 -3.46 4.14
C GLY A 5 -10.40 -3.50 3.28
N PRO A 6 -10.47 -3.90 2.00
CA PRO A 6 -9.30 -3.88 1.15
C PRO A 6 -8.74 -2.45 1.09
N VAL A 7 -7.46 -2.29 1.44
CA VAL A 7 -6.74 -1.07 1.10
C VAL A 7 -6.51 -1.11 -0.40
N SER A 8 -7.27 -0.32 -1.15
CA SER A 8 -7.04 -0.19 -2.58
C SER A 8 -5.86 0.74 -2.79
N VAL A 9 -4.82 0.24 -3.44
CA VAL A 9 -3.69 1.06 -3.89
C VAL A 9 -4.07 1.67 -5.23
N ALA A 10 -4.36 2.97 -5.22
CA ALA A 10 -4.58 3.73 -6.44
C ALA A 10 -3.23 4.26 -6.95
N ARG A 11 -2.96 4.08 -8.24
CA ARG A 11 -1.76 4.63 -8.89
C ARG A 11 -2.13 5.91 -9.62
N SER A 12 -1.31 6.96 -9.49
CA SER A 12 -1.43 8.16 -10.31
C SER A 12 -0.09 8.40 -10.96
N LEU A 13 0.02 8.28 -12.27
CA LEU A 13 1.28 8.60 -12.95
C LEU A 13 1.39 10.12 -13.09
N GLY A 14 2.50 10.70 -12.66
CA GLY A 14 2.87 12.04 -13.09
C GLY A 14 2.98 12.06 -14.62
N GLY A 15 2.07 12.78 -15.28
CA GLY A 15 2.09 13.06 -16.73
C GLY A 15 1.21 12.15 -17.60
N GLY A 16 -0.06 12.55 -17.78
CA GLY A 16 -0.88 12.48 -19.00
C GLY A 16 -0.71 11.36 -20.05
N ALA A 17 -0.41 10.11 -19.70
CA ALA A 17 -0.39 8.98 -20.63
C ALA A 17 -1.24 7.80 -20.10
N PRO A 18 -1.89 7.01 -20.98
CA PRO A 18 -2.91 6.05 -20.58
C PRO A 18 -2.33 4.90 -19.74
N VAL A 19 -3.17 4.40 -18.83
CA VAL A 19 -2.95 3.28 -17.91
C VAL A 19 -2.95 1.96 -18.70
N ALA A 20 -1.91 1.73 -19.50
CA ALA A 20 -1.54 0.39 -19.93
C ALA A 20 -0.68 -0.23 -18.82
N GLU A 21 -0.82 -1.54 -18.58
CA GLU A 21 -0.07 -2.35 -17.61
C GLU A 21 1.45 -2.17 -17.80
N ARG A 22 1.98 -1.10 -17.22
CA ARG A 22 3.41 -0.84 -17.21
C ARG A 22 3.99 -1.65 -16.08
N SER A 23 4.99 -2.45 -16.44
CA SER A 23 5.88 -3.15 -15.52
C SER A 23 6.25 -2.21 -14.38
N VAL A 24 6.10 -2.67 -13.15
CA VAL A 24 6.62 -1.95 -11.98
C VAL A 24 8.08 -1.63 -12.31
N GLY A 25 8.45 -0.35 -12.27
CA GLY A 25 9.85 0.05 -12.43
C GLY A 25 10.71 -0.67 -11.39
N LEU A 26 12.04 -0.57 -11.47
CA LEU A 26 12.93 -1.22 -10.49
C LEU A 26 12.37 -1.04 -9.06
N PRO A 27 12.01 -2.13 -8.35
CA PRO A 27 11.29 -2.03 -7.09
C PRO A 27 12.18 -1.31 -6.07
N VAL A 28 11.61 -0.28 -5.45
CA VAL A 28 12.26 0.46 -4.35
C VAL A 28 11.71 0.05 -3.00
N PHE A 29 10.47 -0.45 -2.96
CA PHE A 29 9.90 -1.12 -1.80
C PHE A 29 9.20 -2.41 -2.22
N GLU A 30 9.39 -3.44 -1.42
CA GLU A 30 8.74 -4.75 -1.56
C GLU A 30 8.30 -5.21 -0.17
N LEU A 31 7.01 -5.47 -0.03
CA LEU A 31 6.36 -5.99 1.16
C LEU A 31 5.71 -7.30 0.77
N GLU A 32 6.01 -8.36 1.52
CA GLU A 32 5.39 -9.68 1.38
C GLU A 32 4.77 -10.07 2.71
N GLY A 33 3.47 -10.35 2.73
CA GLY A 33 2.73 -10.78 3.91
C GLY A 33 2.77 -9.80 5.08
N LEU A 34 2.77 -8.48 4.83
CA LEU A 34 2.84 -7.48 5.90
C LEU A 34 1.65 -7.62 6.86
N ALA A 35 1.95 -7.97 8.11
CA ALA A 35 1.01 -7.97 9.22
C ALA A 35 1.47 -7.00 10.31
N VAL A 36 0.53 -6.20 10.84
CA VAL A 36 0.82 -5.27 11.93
C VAL A 36 -0.24 -5.37 13.00
N GLU A 37 0.20 -5.59 14.23
CA GLU A 37 -0.64 -5.74 15.41
C GLU A 37 -0.33 -4.68 16.46
N TYR A 38 -1.39 -4.16 17.08
CA TYR A 38 -1.33 -3.26 18.23
C TYR A 38 -2.07 -3.92 19.39
N GLY A 39 -1.32 -4.62 20.25
CA GLY A 39 -1.89 -5.38 21.35
C GLY A 39 -2.80 -6.50 20.82
N SER A 40 -4.08 -6.47 21.18
CA SER A 40 -5.08 -7.43 20.69
C SER A 40 -5.75 -7.03 19.37
N PHE A 41 -5.37 -5.90 18.77
CA PHE A 41 -5.96 -5.40 17.53
C PHE A 41 -5.01 -5.59 16.35
N ARG A 42 -5.42 -6.39 15.37
CA ARG A 42 -4.74 -6.54 14.09
C ARG A 42 -5.13 -5.39 13.16
N ALA A 43 -4.18 -4.50 12.88
CA ALA A 43 -4.42 -3.31 12.07
C ALA A 43 -4.22 -3.54 10.58
N VAL A 44 -3.32 -4.46 10.22
CA VAL A 44 -3.03 -4.88 8.84
C VAL A 44 -2.78 -6.38 8.88
N ASP A 45 -3.29 -7.09 7.89
CA ASP A 45 -3.17 -8.54 7.75
C ASP A 45 -2.84 -8.88 6.29
N ASP A 46 -1.74 -9.61 6.09
CA ASP A 46 -1.37 -10.23 4.82
C ASP A 46 -1.39 -9.29 3.61
N ILE A 47 -0.65 -8.18 3.71
CA ILE A 47 -0.52 -7.22 2.61
C ILE A 47 0.77 -7.46 1.83
N ASP A 48 0.58 -7.79 0.55
CA ASP A 48 1.63 -7.77 -0.45
C ASP A 48 1.62 -6.43 -1.20
N LEU A 49 2.77 -5.78 -1.31
CA LEU A 49 2.90 -4.50 -2.00
C LEU A 49 4.29 -4.32 -2.62
N THR A 50 4.32 -3.98 -3.90
CA THR A 50 5.53 -3.57 -4.60
C THR A 50 5.38 -2.12 -5.09
N ILE A 51 6.35 -1.27 -4.78
CA ILE A 51 6.43 0.13 -5.26
C ILE A 51 7.67 0.27 -6.13
N GLY A 52 7.49 0.71 -7.37
CA GLY A 52 8.57 0.93 -8.33
C GLY A 52 9.27 2.28 -8.17
N ALA A 53 10.51 2.37 -8.68
CA ALA A 53 11.22 3.64 -8.78
C ALA A 53 10.45 4.65 -9.63
N ASN A 54 10.42 5.91 -9.18
CA ASN A 54 9.70 7.01 -9.84
C ASN A 54 8.18 6.79 -9.99
N GLU A 55 7.59 5.92 -9.17
CA GLU A 55 6.15 5.68 -9.12
C GLU A 55 5.48 6.55 -8.05
N ILE A 56 4.36 7.18 -8.40
CA ILE A 56 3.49 7.83 -7.41
C ILE A 56 2.38 6.84 -7.05
N THR A 57 2.46 6.37 -5.81
CA THR A 57 1.53 5.38 -5.24
C THR A 57 0.63 6.06 -4.21
N ALA A 58 -0.69 5.89 -4.32
CA ALA A 58 -1.68 6.42 -3.39
C ALA A 58 -2.43 5.29 -2.68
N PHE A 59 -2.57 5.40 -1.35
CA PHE A 59 -3.36 4.46 -0.55
C PHE A 59 -4.75 5.03 -0.31
N ILE A 60 -5.79 4.37 -0.82
CA ILE A 60 -7.18 4.84 -0.76
C ILE A 60 -8.05 3.83 -0.01
N GLY A 61 -8.89 4.32 0.89
CA GLY A 61 -9.81 3.49 1.66
C GLY A 61 -10.46 4.22 2.84
N PRO A 62 -11.45 3.62 3.52
CA PRO A 62 -12.18 4.23 4.63
C PRO A 62 -11.28 4.55 5.83
N SER A 63 -11.75 5.39 6.76
CA SER A 63 -11.00 5.65 8.00
C SER A 63 -10.81 4.35 8.79
N GLY A 64 -9.62 4.18 9.39
CA GLY A 64 -9.28 2.99 10.18
C GLY A 64 -8.78 1.78 9.40
N CYS A 65 -8.82 1.74 8.06
CA CYS A 65 -8.39 0.57 7.28
C CYS A 65 -6.87 0.30 7.23
N GLY A 66 -6.07 0.91 8.10
CA GLY A 66 -4.63 0.59 8.20
C GLY A 66 -3.67 1.35 7.27
N LYS A 67 -4.13 2.32 6.46
CA LYS A 67 -3.27 3.12 5.54
C LYS A 67 -2.03 3.72 6.23
N THR A 68 -2.23 4.46 7.33
CA THR A 68 -1.13 5.08 8.09
C THR A 68 -0.24 4.03 8.72
N THR A 69 -0.78 2.86 9.08
CA THR A 69 0.00 1.74 9.60
C THR A 69 0.98 1.23 8.55
N VAL A 70 0.52 0.98 7.33
CA VAL A 70 1.39 0.58 6.20
C VAL A 70 2.43 1.65 5.88
N LEU A 71 2.03 2.93 5.79
CA LEU A 71 2.96 4.03 5.53
C LEU A 71 4.06 4.18 6.59
N ARG A 72 3.76 3.88 7.86
CA ARG A 72 4.77 3.89 8.93
C ARG A 72 5.79 2.77 8.78
N CYS A 73 5.39 1.62 8.24
CA CYS A 73 6.31 0.52 7.94
C CYS A 73 7.29 0.87 6.81
N LEU A 74 6.85 1.65 5.81
CA LEU A 74 7.68 2.08 4.69
C LEU A 74 8.70 3.19 5.03
N ASN A 75 8.48 3.94 6.12
CA ASN A 75 9.33 5.06 6.54
C ASN A 75 10.43 4.68 7.56
N ARG A 76 10.80 3.39 7.66
CA ARG A 76 11.84 2.89 8.55
C ARG A 76 13.12 2.59 7.78
#